data_AF-A0A2D8IX55-F1
#
_entry.id   AF-A0A2D8IX55-F1
#
_cell.length_a   1.000
_cell.length_b   1.000
_cell.length_c   1.000
_cell.angle_alpha   90.00
_cell.angle_beta   90.00
_cell.angle_gamma   90.00
#
_symmetry.space_group_name_H-M   'P 1'
#
loop_
_entity.id
_entity.type
_entity.pdbx_description
1 polymer ?
#
loop_
_entity_poly.entity_id
_entity_poly.type
_entity_poly.pdbx_seq_one_letter_code
_entity_poly.pdbx_strand_id
1 'polypeptide(L)'
;MLTWDDYHSEDTLKPARPAPPPPPVEDIPAATAAPSATVSEAANGPAATSTDLAAAAAQALEQLDVAPGLEELEMGAARVSVDEKAMINARADLNQLVPFKYDWAWQKYLDGCANHWMPQEI
;
A
#
# COMPACT_ATOMS: atom_id res chain seq x y z
N MET A 1 17.66 14.07 -22.94
CA MET A 1 16.24 14.36 -22.63
C MET A 1 15.44 13.26 -23.30
N LEU A 2 14.71 12.43 -22.55
CA LEU A 2 13.83 11.42 -23.15
C LEU A 2 12.64 12.16 -23.76
N THR A 3 12.59 12.20 -25.09
CA THR A 3 11.52 12.80 -25.89
C THR A 3 10.33 11.84 -25.97
N TRP A 4 9.14 12.39 -26.21
CA TRP A 4 7.90 11.64 -26.31
C TRP A 4 7.91 10.62 -27.48
N ASP A 5 8.79 10.77 -28.47
CA ASP A 5 8.95 9.83 -29.59
C ASP A 5 9.57 8.46 -29.22
N ASP A 6 10.18 8.32 -28.04
CA ASP A 6 10.81 7.05 -27.62
C ASP A 6 9.77 6.01 -27.13
N TYR A 7 8.48 6.37 -27.14
CA TYR A 7 7.35 5.57 -26.64
C TYR A 7 6.97 4.38 -27.53
N HIS A 8 7.50 4.28 -28.75
CA HIS A 8 7.16 3.23 -29.72
C HIS A 8 8.36 2.39 -30.13
N SER A 9 9.54 2.67 -29.56
CA SER A 9 10.76 1.93 -29.82
C SER A 9 10.91 0.84 -28.77
N GLU A 10 10.47 -0.38 -29.10
CA GLU A 10 10.92 -1.54 -28.33
C GLU A 10 12.44 -1.68 -28.53
N ASP A 11 13.14 -1.75 -27.40
CA ASP A 11 14.49 -2.31 -27.27
C ASP A 11 15.67 -1.47 -27.80
N THR A 12 16.16 -0.51 -26.98
CA THR A 12 17.61 -0.29 -26.84
C THR A 12 17.97 0.12 -25.41
N LEU A 13 18.31 -0.87 -24.59
CA LEU A 13 18.86 -0.64 -23.25
C LEU A 13 20.22 0.09 -23.32
N LYS A 14 20.24 1.34 -22.87
CA LYS A 14 21.48 2.07 -22.56
C LYS A 14 21.98 1.65 -21.17
N PRO A 15 23.25 1.25 -21.01
CA PRO A 15 23.76 0.82 -19.71
C PRO A 15 23.71 1.96 -18.70
N ALA A 16 23.17 1.65 -17.52
CA ALA A 16 23.02 2.57 -16.40
C ALA A 16 24.41 3.07 -15.94
N ARG A 17 24.50 4.39 -15.72
CA ARG A 17 25.65 5.01 -15.05
C ARG A 17 25.69 4.50 -13.59
N PRO A 18 26.87 4.14 -13.04
CA PRO A 18 26.96 3.71 -11.65
C PRO A 18 26.41 4.78 -10.72
N ALA A 19 25.52 4.37 -9.82
CA ALA A 19 24.87 5.25 -8.87
C ALA A 19 25.93 5.85 -7.90
N PRO A 20 25.84 7.14 -7.57
CA PRO A 20 26.59 7.69 -6.44
C PRO A 20 26.16 6.98 -5.14
N PRO A 21 27.04 6.94 -4.12
CA PRO A 21 26.72 6.29 -2.85
C PRO A 21 25.47 6.91 -2.23
N PRO A 22 24.62 6.10 -1.56
CA PRO A 22 23.43 6.62 -0.92
C PRO A 22 23.82 7.68 0.12
N PRO A 23 23.06 8.78 0.25
CA PRO A 23 23.22 9.69 1.38
C PRO A 23 22.99 8.92 2.70
N PRO A 24 23.57 9.38 3.82
CA PRO A 24 23.32 8.79 5.12
C PRO A 24 21.82 8.71 5.38
N VAL A 25 21.35 7.53 5.76
CA VAL A 25 19.97 7.31 6.18
C VAL A 25 19.82 8.07 7.50
N GLU A 26 19.25 9.26 7.44
CA GLU A 26 18.75 9.91 8.66
C GLU A 26 17.53 9.11 9.11
N ASP A 27 17.60 8.59 10.34
CA ASP A 27 16.52 7.87 10.99
C ASP A 27 15.24 8.71 10.95
N ILE A 28 14.30 8.34 10.08
CA ILE A 28 12.94 8.86 10.14
C ILE A 28 12.41 8.41 11.50
N PRO A 29 12.08 9.31 12.45
CA PRO A 29 11.44 8.89 13.67
C PRO A 29 10.13 8.23 13.26
N ALA A 30 10.00 6.94 13.57
CA ALA A 30 8.77 6.20 13.47
C ALA A 30 7.70 7.00 14.21
N ALA A 31 6.87 7.72 13.45
CA ALA A 31 5.68 8.34 13.95
C ALA A 31 4.72 7.20 14.29
N THR A 32 4.82 6.70 15.53
CA THR A 32 3.79 5.91 16.18
C THR A 32 2.56 6.80 16.31
N ALA A 33 1.80 6.95 15.23
CA ALA A 33 0.43 7.40 15.29
C ALA A 33 -0.38 6.24 15.87
N ALA A 34 -0.41 6.16 17.20
CA ALA A 34 -1.41 5.38 17.89
C ALA A 34 -2.79 5.92 17.47
N PRO A 35 -3.73 5.10 16.95
CA PRO A 35 -5.10 5.54 16.83
C PRO A 35 -5.62 5.76 18.25
N SER A 36 -5.75 7.03 18.63
CA SER A 36 -6.46 7.43 19.84
C SER A 36 -7.94 7.14 19.61
N ALA A 37 -8.33 5.88 19.84
CA ALA A 37 -9.71 5.49 19.96
C ALA A 37 -10.27 6.19 21.21
N THR A 38 -10.98 7.30 21.00
CA THR A 38 -11.93 7.82 21.99
C THR A 38 -12.98 6.73 22.21
N VAL A 39 -12.78 5.94 23.27
CA VAL A 39 -13.84 5.07 23.78
C VAL A 39 -14.87 5.99 24.42
N SER A 40 -15.95 6.24 23.67
CA SER A 40 -17.17 6.82 24.25
C SER A 40 -17.74 5.82 25.23
N GLU A 41 -17.56 6.09 26.52
CA GLU A 41 -18.16 5.38 27.64
C GLU A 41 -19.68 5.58 27.62
N ALA A 42 -20.39 4.66 26.98
CA ALA A 42 -21.83 4.53 27.12
C ALA A 42 -22.13 3.66 28.36
N ALA A 43 -22.15 4.30 29.52
CA ALA A 43 -22.80 3.72 30.70
C ALA A 43 -24.32 3.78 30.51
N ASN A 44 -24.98 2.63 30.32
CA ASN A 44 -26.01 2.10 31.25
C ASN A 44 -26.69 0.84 30.67
N GLY A 45 -26.42 -0.33 31.26
CA GLY A 45 -27.11 -1.60 31.04
C GLY A 45 -26.81 -2.55 32.22
N PRO A 46 -27.72 -3.46 32.62
CA PRO A 46 -27.66 -4.13 33.91
C PRO A 46 -26.40 -4.97 34.06
N ALA A 47 -25.81 -4.95 35.26
CA ALA A 47 -24.62 -5.72 35.62
C ALA A 47 -24.90 -7.23 35.56
N ALA A 48 -24.79 -7.81 34.35
CA ALA A 48 -24.64 -9.24 34.19
C ALA A 48 -23.23 -9.64 34.65
N THR A 49 -23.15 -10.74 35.40
CA THR A 49 -21.90 -11.24 35.99
C THR A 49 -20.87 -11.48 34.89
N SER A 50 -19.59 -11.13 35.10
CA SER A 50 -18.54 -11.21 34.06
C SER A 50 -18.43 -12.58 33.37
N THR A 51 -18.85 -13.64 34.06
CA THR A 51 -18.95 -15.01 33.54
C THR A 51 -20.03 -15.16 32.46
N ASP A 52 -21.18 -14.49 32.58
CA ASP A 52 -22.24 -14.52 31.58
C ASP A 52 -21.85 -13.74 30.32
N LEU A 53 -21.13 -12.61 30.47
CA LEU A 53 -20.58 -11.89 29.31
C LEU A 53 -19.55 -12.74 28.56
N ALA A 54 -18.67 -13.45 29.29
CA ALA A 54 -17.68 -14.33 28.67
C ALA A 54 -18.33 -15.51 27.94
N ALA A 55 -19.37 -16.12 28.53
CA ALA A 55 -20.13 -17.19 27.90
C ALA A 55 -20.90 -16.70 26.66
N ALA A 56 -21.51 -15.52 26.73
CA ALA A 56 -22.19 -14.90 25.58
C ALA A 56 -21.22 -14.54 24.45
N ALA A 57 -20.02 -14.04 24.78
CA ALA A 57 -18.97 -13.74 23.80
C ALA A 57 -18.45 -15.03 23.11
N ALA A 58 -18.28 -16.13 23.86
CA ALA A 58 -17.89 -17.41 23.29
C ALA A 58 -18.95 -17.95 22.31
N GLN A 59 -20.24 -17.86 22.67
CA GLN A 59 -21.35 -18.25 21.79
C GLN A 59 -21.44 -17.35 20.54
N ALA A 60 -21.15 -16.05 20.68
CA ALA A 60 -21.12 -15.13 19.55
C ALA A 60 -19.97 -15.44 18.57
N LEU A 61 -18.80 -15.86 19.08
CA LEU A 61 -17.69 -16.32 18.24
C LEU A 61 -18.00 -17.62 17.50
N GLU A 62 -18.73 -18.56 18.12
CA GLU A 62 -19.17 -19.79 17.46
C GLU A 62 -20.17 -19.54 16.31
N GLN A 63 -20.93 -18.44 16.40
CA GLN A 63 -21.93 -18.04 15.39
C GLN A 63 -21.39 -17.00 14.40
N LEU A 64 -20.15 -16.54 14.58
CA LEU A 64 -19.56 -15.51 13.74
C LEU A 64 -19.27 -16.07 12.35
N ASP A 65 -19.94 -15.52 11.34
CA ASP A 65 -19.65 -15.85 9.96
C ASP A 65 -18.35 -15.16 9.52
N VAL A 66 -17.34 -15.98 9.23
CA VAL A 66 -16.01 -15.51 8.81
C VAL A 66 -15.93 -15.33 7.29
N ALA A 67 -16.92 -15.82 6.53
CA ALA A 67 -16.96 -15.73 5.07
C ALA A 67 -16.72 -14.31 4.51
N PRO A 68 -17.38 -13.24 5.00
CA PRO A 68 -17.14 -11.90 4.48
C PRO A 68 -15.71 -11.40 4.71
N GLY A 69 -15.07 -11.79 5.83
CA GLY A 69 -13.68 -11.43 6.11
C GLY A 69 -12.69 -12.21 5.23
N LEU A 70 -13.02 -13.45 4.88
CA LEU A 70 -12.20 -14.27 3.98
C LEU A 70 -12.26 -13.77 2.53
N GLU A 71 -13.45 -13.35 2.06
CA GLU A 71 -13.63 -12.80 0.70
C GLU A 71 -12.80 -11.53 0.47
N GLU A 72 -12.76 -10.63 1.47
CA GLU A 72 -11.91 -9.43 1.43
C GLU A 72 -10.41 -9.79 1.36
N LEU A 73 -9.99 -10.81 2.10
CA LEU A 73 -8.59 -11.28 2.08
C LEU A 73 -8.22 -11.96 0.75
N GLU A 74 -9.16 -12.65 0.10
CA GLU A 74 -8.93 -13.30 -1.20
C GLU A 74 -8.82 -12.28 -2.35
N MET A 75 -9.56 -11.17 -2.29
CA MET A 75 -9.50 -10.06 -3.25
C MET A 75 -8.21 -9.21 -3.09
N GLY A 76 -7.05 -9.80 -3.37
CA GLY A 76 -5.76 -9.12 -3.37
C GLY A 76 -4.59 -9.95 -2.85
N ALA A 77 -4.84 -11.14 -2.29
CA ALA A 77 -3.76 -12.02 -1.82
C ALA A 77 -2.96 -12.70 -2.95
N ALA A 78 -3.52 -12.79 -4.15
CA ALA A 78 -2.85 -13.42 -5.28
C ALA A 78 -1.72 -12.52 -5.84
N ARG A 79 -0.62 -13.15 -6.27
CA ARG A 79 0.45 -12.44 -6.98
C ARG A 79 -0.04 -11.97 -8.34
N VAL A 80 0.19 -10.71 -8.64
CA VAL A 80 -0.16 -10.09 -9.92
C VAL A 80 0.84 -10.49 -11.02
N SER A 81 0.34 -10.83 -12.21
CA SER A 81 1.17 -11.05 -13.40
C SER A 81 1.36 -9.74 -14.20
N VAL A 82 2.44 -9.64 -14.99
CA VAL A 82 2.73 -8.43 -15.79
C VAL A 82 1.65 -8.19 -16.85
N ASP A 83 1.10 -9.26 -17.44
CA ASP A 83 0.16 -9.16 -18.56
C ASP A 83 -1.20 -8.58 -18.16
N GLU A 84 -1.62 -8.81 -16.91
CA GLU A 84 -2.89 -8.30 -16.35
C GLU A 84 -2.90 -6.79 -16.08
N LYS A 85 -1.73 -6.16 -16.02
CA LYS A 85 -1.61 -4.71 -15.77
C LYS A 85 -1.88 -3.95 -17.06
N ALA A 86 -2.71 -2.91 -17.00
CA ALA A 86 -3.03 -2.05 -18.14
C ALA A 86 -3.12 -0.59 -17.68
N MET A 87 -2.87 0.35 -18.60
CA MET A 87 -2.98 1.78 -18.28
C MET A 87 -4.41 2.20 -17.93
N ILE A 88 -5.42 1.56 -18.54
CA ILE A 88 -6.85 1.87 -18.36
C ILE A 88 -7.61 0.56 -18.24
N ASN A 89 -8.63 0.52 -17.36
CA ASN A 89 -9.51 -0.64 -17.15
C ASN A 89 -8.77 -1.96 -16.81
N ALA A 90 -7.65 -1.89 -16.09
CA ALA A 90 -6.94 -3.06 -15.59
C ALA A 90 -7.80 -3.85 -14.59
N ARG A 91 -7.57 -5.17 -14.52
CA ARG A 91 -8.20 -6.06 -13.51
C ARG A 91 -7.22 -6.55 -12.45
N ALA A 92 -5.92 -6.31 -12.63
CA ALA A 92 -4.89 -6.58 -11.65
C ALA A 92 -5.07 -5.74 -10.37
N ASP A 93 -4.59 -6.27 -9.24
CA ASP A 93 -4.55 -5.54 -7.97
C ASP A 93 -3.61 -4.32 -8.06
N LEU A 94 -4.16 -3.13 -7.78
CA LEU A 94 -3.46 -1.85 -7.85
C LEU A 94 -2.55 -1.61 -6.63
N ASN A 95 -2.82 -2.26 -5.50
CA ASN A 95 -2.04 -2.08 -4.28
C ASN A 95 -0.68 -2.79 -4.34
N GLN A 96 -0.47 -3.65 -5.34
CA GLN A 96 0.80 -4.36 -5.57
C GLN A 96 1.64 -3.65 -6.65
N LEU A 97 2.70 -2.99 -6.20
CA LEU A 97 3.58 -2.24 -7.10
C LEU A 97 4.33 -3.15 -8.08
N VAL A 98 4.81 -4.31 -7.61
CA VAL A 98 5.57 -5.28 -8.39
C VAL A 98 4.67 -6.42 -8.91
N PRO A 99 4.97 -6.99 -10.09
CA PRO A 99 6.04 -6.62 -11.02
C PRO A 99 5.71 -5.35 -11.84
N PHE A 100 6.74 -4.63 -12.27
CA PHE A 100 6.60 -3.44 -13.12
C PHE A 100 6.31 -3.85 -14.57
N LYS A 101 5.31 -3.21 -15.19
CA LYS A 101 5.02 -3.33 -16.64
C LYS A 101 5.52 -2.12 -17.44
N TYR A 102 5.53 -0.94 -16.80
CA TYR A 102 5.78 0.34 -17.46
C TYR A 102 7.01 0.99 -16.83
N ASP A 103 8.20 0.53 -17.23
CA ASP A 103 9.47 1.03 -16.71
C ASP A 103 9.66 2.54 -16.94
N TRP A 104 9.12 3.06 -18.05
CA TRP A 104 9.13 4.50 -18.35
C TRP A 104 8.44 5.31 -17.24
N ALA A 105 7.32 4.82 -16.68
CA ALA A 105 6.58 5.52 -15.65
C ALA A 105 7.37 5.52 -14.34
N TRP A 106 8.01 4.38 -14.03
CA TRP A 106 8.90 4.28 -12.88
C TRP A 106 10.12 5.19 -12.99
N GLN A 107 10.74 5.27 -14.17
CA GLN A 107 11.84 6.20 -14.40
C GLN A 107 11.41 7.66 -14.21
N LYS A 108 10.21 8.04 -14.66
CA LYS A 108 9.68 9.40 -14.41
C LYS A 108 9.46 9.70 -12.94
N TYR A 109 9.00 8.71 -12.17
CA TYR A 109 8.89 8.85 -10.72
C TYR A 109 10.27 9.10 -10.09
N LEU A 110 11.27 8.30 -10.43
CA LEU A 110 12.64 8.47 -9.92
C LEU A 110 13.26 9.81 -10.33
N ASP A 111 13.07 10.22 -11.59
CA ASP A 111 13.50 11.54 -12.07
C ASP A 111 12.83 12.66 -11.25
N GLY A 112 11.54 12.52 -10.91
CA GLY A 112 10.83 13.48 -10.06
C GLY A 112 11.40 13.54 -8.65
N CYS A 113 11.64 12.38 -8.02
CA CYS A 113 12.25 12.31 -6.69
C CYS A 113 13.64 12.96 -6.64
N ALA A 114 14.46 12.79 -7.69
CA ALA A 114 15.79 13.38 -7.77
C ALA A 114 15.79 14.91 -7.96
N ASN A 115 14.65 15.50 -8.35
CA ASN A 115 14.49 16.93 -8.60
C ASN A 115 13.61 17.61 -7.52
N HIS A 116 13.62 17.10 -6.28
CA HIS A 116 12.95 17.75 -5.16
C HIS A 116 13.54 19.15 -4.90
N TRP A 117 12.69 20.16 -4.76
CA TRP A 117 13.07 21.53 -4.43
C TRP A 117 11.97 22.21 -3.59
N MET A 118 12.35 23.15 -2.74
CA MET A 118 11.40 23.97 -1.99
C MET A 118 11.39 25.43 -2.47
N PRO A 119 10.21 26.09 -2.58
CA PRO A 119 10.14 27.50 -2.99
C PRO A 119 10.92 28.48 -2.11
N GLN A 120 11.20 28.12 -0.85
CA GLN A 120 12.00 28.90 0.09
C GLN A 120 13.52 28.76 -0.11
N GLU A 121 13.96 27.86 -0.99
CA GLU A 121 15.37 27.57 -1.28
C GLU A 121 15.90 28.27 -2.56
N ILE A 122 15.11 29.19 -3.14
CA ILE A 122 15.53 29.99 -4.32
C ILE A 122 16.60 31.02 -3.95
#